data_AF-A0A840SF80-F1
#
_entry.id   AF-A0A840SF80-F1
#
_cell.length_a   1.000
_cell.length_b   1.000
_cell.length_c   1.000
_cell.angle_alpha   90.00
_cell.angle_beta   90.00
_cell.angle_gamma   90.00
#
_symmetry.space_group_name_H-M   'P 1'
#
loop_
_entity.id
_entity.type
_entity.pdbx_description
1 polymer ?
#
loop_
_entity_poly.entity_id
_entity_poly.type
_entity_poly.pdbx_seq_one_letter_code
_entity_poly.pdbx_strand_id
1 'polypeptide(L)'
;MFFFRFSAALKKILIPAAALVLTVHPAAQVPGTFVEAEPLFEEPAQTSENTVPLLLKGIWSNKNRYVVFDTGYLSAPDSSVPQIVLRVFYGLYDDRAQESSEYTQSHERNVNDVTPQAKAQENSVTYHPLTQQLFPREYGLDVINENGNIYSAGTASSGAWDLEIKYEGYGDKYHVPVCVIGDNIYLDFVIKTYSPEDESNPVLGFWQDAGSASGILISPPVLKKELVSYFVTENAVYHIRYWRTDMEYEPSVLAVFSDGNETYSVPKHLLSGGKVYTCVNGRGTKIRNIEKSQDFPFEYTLNSVKITRESDDGGEDSFMTSTLCAFGKPYLTRTDGTMTLEQILEKDASRPPLPRKPLFPPHGILDFDWSIIEDPPSDWNRRMQDLGK
;
A
#
# COMPACT_ATOMS: atom_id res chain seq x y z
N MET A 1 -50.04 40.93 51.28
CA MET A 1 -50.65 39.61 51.57
C MET A 1 -49.58 38.57 51.23
N PHE A 2 -49.06 37.87 52.26
CA PHE A 2 -48.07 36.75 52.26
C PHE A 2 -46.81 36.92 51.38
N PHE A 3 -45.63 37.39 51.84
CA PHE A 3 -44.67 36.88 52.84
C PHE A 3 -44.34 35.38 52.75
N PHE A 4 -43.11 35.04 52.37
CA PHE A 4 -42.17 34.30 53.24
C PHE A 4 -40.70 34.49 52.82
N ARG A 5 -39.85 34.64 53.84
CA ARG A 5 -38.38 34.77 53.86
C ARG A 5 -37.69 33.40 53.97
N PHE A 6 -36.36 33.40 53.79
CA PHE A 6 -35.26 32.75 54.55
C PHE A 6 -34.22 32.18 53.55
N SER A 7 -32.99 32.68 53.43
CA SER A 7 -31.86 32.82 54.38
C SER A 7 -31.10 31.52 54.67
N ALA A 8 -29.81 31.56 54.30
CA ALA A 8 -28.61 30.92 54.87
C ALA A 8 -28.55 29.38 55.03
N ALA A 9 -27.50 28.76 54.49
CA ALA A 9 -26.26 28.52 55.23
C ALA A 9 -25.37 27.47 54.53
N LEU A 10 -24.13 27.89 54.22
CA LEU A 10 -23.01 27.02 53.89
C LEU A 10 -22.59 26.24 55.14
N LYS A 11 -22.55 24.90 55.09
CA LYS A 11 -21.82 24.08 56.06
C LYS A 11 -20.99 23.02 55.35
N LYS A 12 -19.67 23.21 55.40
CA LYS A 12 -18.65 22.18 55.18
C LYS A 12 -18.85 21.07 56.20
N ILE A 13 -18.90 19.82 55.73
CA ILE A 13 -18.61 18.64 56.55
C ILE A 13 -17.63 17.78 55.74
N LEU A 14 -16.50 17.53 56.39
CA LEU A 14 -15.38 16.67 56.01
C LEU A 14 -15.58 15.30 56.68
N ILE A 15 -14.85 14.27 56.21
CA ILE A 15 -14.49 12.97 56.86
C ILE A 15 -15.39 11.77 56.42
N PRO A 16 -14.86 10.53 56.22
CA PRO A 16 -13.55 10.08 55.70
C PRO A 16 -13.68 9.00 54.57
N ALA A 17 -12.54 8.68 53.95
CA ALA A 17 -12.37 7.52 53.08
C ALA A 17 -12.54 6.20 53.85
N ALA A 18 -13.42 5.32 53.36
CA ALA A 18 -13.51 3.93 53.78
C ALA A 18 -13.29 3.04 52.55
N ALA A 19 -12.28 2.18 52.65
CA ALA A 19 -11.89 1.20 51.65
C ALA A 19 -13.03 0.20 51.39
N LEU A 20 -13.47 0.10 50.13
CA LEU A 20 -14.35 -0.95 49.66
C LEU A 20 -13.49 -2.03 48.99
N VAL A 21 -13.21 -3.10 49.72
CA VAL A 21 -12.62 -4.33 49.18
C VAL A 21 -13.73 -5.06 48.43
N LEU A 22 -13.69 -5.02 47.10
CA LEU A 22 -14.54 -5.83 46.23
C LEU A 22 -13.85 -7.18 46.00
N THR A 23 -14.32 -8.20 46.71
CA THR A 23 -13.98 -9.60 46.47
C THR A 23 -14.51 -10.04 45.11
N VAL A 24 -13.61 -10.32 44.17
CA VAL A 24 -13.93 -10.94 42.89
C VAL A 24 -14.02 -12.45 43.10
N HIS A 25 -15.19 -13.04 42.84
CA HIS A 25 -15.33 -14.49 42.68
C HIS A 25 -14.80 -14.90 41.29
N PRO A 26 -13.99 -15.96 41.18
CA PRO A 26 -13.53 -16.46 39.88
C PRO A 26 -14.71 -17.12 39.14
N ALA A 27 -15.00 -16.59 37.95
CA ALA A 27 -15.92 -17.22 37.00
C ALA A 27 -15.28 -18.51 36.44
N ALA A 28 -16.11 -19.53 36.29
CA ALA A 28 -15.75 -20.86 35.84
C ALA A 28 -15.05 -20.86 34.46
N GLN A 29 -13.92 -21.57 34.38
CA GLN A 29 -13.23 -21.88 33.13
C GLN A 29 -14.05 -22.90 32.32
N VAL A 30 -14.45 -22.50 31.11
CA VAL A 30 -14.91 -23.42 30.06
C VAL A 30 -13.66 -23.87 29.28
N PRO A 31 -13.46 -25.17 29.01
CA PRO A 31 -12.31 -25.65 28.26
C PRO A 31 -12.55 -25.41 26.77
N GLY A 32 -12.20 -24.22 26.30
CA GLY A 32 -11.97 -23.94 24.88
C GLY A 32 -10.46 -23.78 24.70
N THR A 33 -9.90 -24.41 23.66
CA THR A 33 -8.53 -24.16 23.22
C THR A 33 -8.45 -22.68 22.83
N PHE A 34 -7.76 -21.87 23.65
CA PHE A 34 -7.50 -20.48 23.34
C PHE A 34 -6.32 -20.43 22.37
N VAL A 35 -6.59 -20.04 21.13
CA VAL A 35 -5.53 -19.60 20.21
C VAL A 35 -5.45 -18.09 20.39
N GLU A 36 -4.52 -17.67 21.25
CA GLU A 36 -4.26 -16.26 21.52
C GLU A 36 -3.40 -15.70 20.39
N ALA A 37 -3.97 -14.84 19.55
CA ALA A 37 -3.16 -13.97 18.72
C ALA A 37 -2.52 -12.94 19.66
N GLU A 38 -1.21 -13.07 19.88
CA GLU A 38 -0.44 -12.10 20.65
C GLU A 38 -0.60 -10.68 20.06
N PRO A 39 -0.62 -9.64 20.90
CA PRO A 39 -0.70 -8.26 20.43
C PRO A 39 0.55 -7.91 19.61
N LEU A 40 0.36 -7.91 18.29
CA LEU A 40 1.36 -7.57 17.27
C LEU A 40 1.67 -6.08 17.28
N PHE A 41 2.73 -5.65 17.95
CA PHE A 41 3.57 -4.50 17.56
C PHE A 41 4.85 -4.50 18.41
N GLU A 42 5.90 -5.16 17.96
CA GLU A 42 7.24 -4.57 18.09
C GLU A 42 7.40 -3.68 16.85
N GLU A 43 7.53 -2.38 17.06
CA GLU A 43 7.75 -1.44 15.97
C GLU A 43 8.96 -1.90 15.15
N PRO A 44 8.85 -2.12 13.83
CA PRO A 44 10.03 -1.91 13.01
C PRO A 44 10.40 -0.45 13.25
N ALA A 45 11.63 -0.19 13.71
CA ALA A 45 12.13 1.14 13.99
C ALA A 45 11.61 2.12 12.93
N GLN A 46 10.67 3.00 13.31
CA GLN A 46 9.98 3.93 12.43
C GLN A 46 10.91 5.07 12.03
N THR A 47 12.03 4.72 11.41
CA THR A 47 12.92 5.68 10.77
C THR A 47 12.34 5.93 9.40
N SER A 48 11.53 6.98 9.28
CA SER A 48 11.10 7.48 7.97
C SER A 48 12.34 7.77 7.13
N GLU A 49 12.43 7.13 5.96
CA GLU A 49 13.54 7.34 5.05
C GLU A 49 13.15 8.42 4.05
N ASN A 50 13.99 9.43 3.95
CA ASN A 50 13.91 10.46 2.91
C ASN A 50 14.55 9.98 1.59
N THR A 51 15.33 8.90 1.66
CA THR A 51 15.98 8.25 0.52
C THR A 51 15.06 7.22 -0.10
N VAL A 52 15.05 7.15 -1.43
CA VAL A 52 14.25 6.16 -2.17
C VAL A 52 14.73 4.74 -1.83
N PRO A 53 13.84 3.87 -1.34
CA PRO A 53 14.16 2.47 -1.06
C PRO A 53 14.71 1.76 -2.29
N LEU A 54 15.69 0.87 -2.12
CA LEU A 54 16.39 0.22 -3.24
C LEU A 54 15.43 -0.53 -4.16
N LEU A 55 14.40 -1.16 -3.60
CA LEU A 55 13.38 -1.88 -4.36
C LEU A 55 12.43 -0.99 -5.16
N LEU A 56 12.30 0.29 -4.83
CA LEU A 56 11.47 1.25 -5.58
C LEU A 56 12.26 1.97 -6.68
N LYS A 57 13.59 1.84 -6.70
CA LYS A 57 14.44 2.46 -7.73
C LYS A 57 14.17 1.88 -9.12
N GLY A 58 14.27 2.73 -10.13
CA GLY A 58 14.09 2.39 -11.53
C GLY A 58 12.80 2.92 -12.14
N ILE A 59 12.60 2.55 -13.41
CA ILE A 59 11.48 3.03 -14.22
C ILE A 59 10.35 2.01 -14.16
N TRP A 60 9.23 2.44 -13.59
CA TRP A 60 8.00 1.66 -13.47
C TRP A 60 6.99 2.11 -14.51
N SER A 61 6.20 1.18 -15.04
CA SER A 61 5.25 1.49 -16.09
C SER A 61 3.96 0.69 -16.01
N ASN A 62 2.89 1.31 -16.50
CA ASN A 62 1.65 0.63 -16.87
C ASN A 62 1.12 1.19 -18.18
N LYS A 63 -0.12 0.84 -18.54
CA LYS A 63 -0.77 1.30 -19.78
C LYS A 63 -0.87 2.82 -19.90
N ASN A 64 -0.95 3.52 -18.77
CA ASN A 64 -1.34 4.93 -18.73
C ASN A 64 -0.20 5.86 -18.28
N ARG A 65 0.88 5.35 -17.69
CA ARG A 65 1.99 6.19 -17.20
C ARG A 65 3.30 5.44 -17.01
N TYR A 66 4.37 6.22 -16.90
CA TYR A 66 5.62 5.85 -16.25
C TYR A 66 5.74 6.56 -14.91
N VAL A 67 6.37 5.90 -13.95
CA VAL A 67 6.71 6.46 -12.64
C VAL A 67 8.17 6.14 -12.36
N VAL A 68 8.94 7.16 -11.98
CA VAL A 68 10.33 7.02 -11.55
C VAL A 68 10.43 7.63 -10.17
N PHE A 69 10.85 6.84 -9.17
CA PHE A 69 10.95 7.31 -7.78
C PHE A 69 12.32 7.94 -7.50
N ASP A 70 13.37 7.40 -8.11
CA ASP A 70 14.76 7.86 -8.03
C ASP A 70 15.11 8.79 -9.20
N THR A 71 14.40 9.90 -9.28
CA THR A 71 14.50 10.81 -10.42
C THR A 71 15.82 11.58 -10.48
N GLY A 72 16.10 12.12 -11.67
CA GLY A 72 16.98 13.27 -11.86
C GLY A 72 16.31 14.62 -11.56
N TYR A 73 15.04 14.65 -11.13
CA TYR A 73 14.37 15.86 -10.62
C TYR A 73 14.90 16.12 -9.22
N LEU A 74 16.16 16.57 -9.16
CA LEU A 74 16.92 16.83 -7.94
C LEU A 74 16.09 17.63 -6.95
N SER A 75 15.72 17.09 -5.80
CA SER A 75 15.50 17.96 -4.65
C SER A 75 16.64 17.76 -3.66
N ALA A 76 16.80 18.75 -2.77
CA ALA A 76 17.70 18.78 -1.62
C ALA A 76 17.99 17.37 -1.04
N PRO A 77 19.15 17.13 -0.39
CA PRO A 77 19.66 15.79 -0.02
C PRO A 77 18.70 14.83 0.69
N ASP A 78 17.56 15.33 1.17
CA ASP A 78 16.56 14.66 2.00
C ASP A 78 15.13 14.67 1.41
N SER A 79 14.95 14.87 0.10
CA SER A 79 13.61 14.76 -0.53
C SER A 79 13.71 14.07 -1.89
N SER A 80 12.74 13.21 -2.20
CA SER A 80 12.56 12.64 -3.53
C SER A 80 11.31 13.24 -4.18
N VAL A 81 11.47 13.80 -5.38
CA VAL A 81 10.34 14.22 -6.23
C VAL A 81 10.16 13.16 -7.31
N PRO A 82 9.12 12.32 -7.26
CA PRO A 82 8.90 11.31 -8.29
C PRO A 82 8.52 11.97 -9.62
N GLN A 83 8.98 11.39 -10.72
CA GLN A 83 8.68 11.83 -12.08
C GLN A 83 7.58 10.95 -12.61
N ILE A 84 6.47 11.57 -13.03
CA ILE A 84 5.32 10.88 -13.58
C ILE A 84 5.15 11.34 -15.02
N VAL A 85 5.27 10.41 -15.97
CA VAL A 85 5.02 10.69 -17.38
C VAL A 85 3.73 10.02 -17.81
N LEU A 86 2.79 10.76 -18.38
CA LEU A 86 1.50 10.22 -18.80
C LEU A 86 1.58 9.66 -20.22
N ARG A 87 0.99 8.49 -20.43
CA ARG A 87 0.72 7.93 -21.76
C ARG A 87 -0.63 8.47 -22.24
N VAL A 88 -0.60 9.52 -23.05
CA VAL A 88 -1.80 10.10 -23.64
C VAL A 88 -2.06 9.48 -25.02
N PHE A 89 -3.25 9.70 -25.57
CA PHE A 89 -3.67 9.09 -26.83
C PHE A 89 -2.79 9.48 -28.05
N TYR A 90 -2.06 10.59 -27.96
CA TYR A 90 -1.22 11.14 -29.03
C TYR A 90 0.30 10.94 -28.79
N GLY A 91 0.69 10.15 -27.80
CA GLY A 91 2.09 9.92 -27.44
C GLY A 91 2.32 10.01 -25.93
N LEU A 92 3.57 10.19 -25.52
CA LEU A 92 3.92 10.45 -24.14
C LEU A 92 3.85 11.96 -23.87
N TYR A 93 3.23 12.33 -22.76
CA TYR A 93 3.09 13.71 -22.32
C TYR A 93 3.74 13.85 -20.94
N ASP A 94 4.94 14.42 -20.95
CA ASP A 94 5.62 14.95 -19.76
C ASP A 94 5.47 16.47 -19.80
N ASP A 95 4.44 17.01 -19.13
CA ASP A 95 4.26 18.47 -18.99
C ASP A 95 5.17 19.08 -17.93
N ARG A 96 5.97 18.25 -17.26
CA ARG A 96 6.78 18.66 -16.12
C ARG A 96 5.93 19.44 -15.11
N ALA A 97 4.67 19.00 -14.92
CA ALA A 97 3.75 19.65 -13.97
C ALA A 97 4.24 19.55 -12.53
N GLN A 98 5.04 18.51 -12.24
CA GLN A 98 5.67 18.28 -10.95
C GLN A 98 7.17 18.04 -11.13
N GLU A 99 7.97 18.96 -10.62
CA GLU A 99 9.44 18.90 -10.60
C GLU A 99 9.97 19.82 -9.51
N SER A 100 11.24 19.66 -9.15
CA SER A 100 11.89 20.53 -8.20
C SER A 100 12.25 21.89 -8.82
N SER A 101 12.33 22.90 -7.95
CA SER A 101 12.78 24.23 -8.36
C SER A 101 14.23 24.26 -8.88
N GLU A 102 15.09 23.35 -8.42
CA GLU A 102 16.48 23.17 -8.89
C GLU A 102 16.54 22.61 -10.31
N TYR A 103 15.67 21.64 -10.62
CA TYR A 103 15.60 21.05 -11.95
C TYR A 103 15.06 22.06 -12.97
N THR A 104 14.04 22.85 -12.63
CA THR A 104 13.53 23.92 -13.51
C THR A 104 14.61 24.95 -13.87
N GLN A 105 15.52 25.28 -12.95
CA GLN A 105 16.59 26.25 -13.20
C GLN A 105 17.63 25.75 -14.20
N SER A 106 17.93 24.45 -14.17
CA SER A 106 18.90 23.82 -15.08
C SER A 106 18.28 23.42 -16.42
N HIS A 107 16.98 23.12 -16.43
CA HIS A 107 16.24 22.66 -17.61
C HIS A 107 15.04 23.57 -17.84
N GLU A 108 15.18 24.56 -18.72
CA GLU A 108 14.09 25.50 -19.02
C GLU A 108 12.85 24.75 -19.54
N ARG A 109 11.66 25.11 -19.02
CA ARG A 109 10.40 24.49 -19.45
C ARG A 109 9.96 25.09 -20.78
N ASN A 110 9.54 24.22 -21.69
CA ASN A 110 8.94 24.65 -22.94
C ASN A 110 7.46 24.98 -22.69
N VAL A 111 7.16 26.25 -22.42
CA VAL A 111 5.79 26.70 -22.13
C VAL A 111 5.10 27.06 -23.44
N ASN A 112 3.92 26.50 -23.68
CA ASN A 112 3.04 26.93 -24.75
C ASN A 112 2.35 28.26 -24.40
N ASP A 113 2.14 29.14 -25.38
CA ASP A 113 1.64 30.53 -25.23
C ASP A 113 0.33 30.69 -24.43
N VAL A 114 -0.42 29.61 -24.23
CA VAL A 114 -1.76 29.59 -23.59
C VAL A 114 -1.69 29.21 -22.11
N THR A 115 -0.58 28.65 -21.64
CA THR A 115 -0.41 28.27 -20.23
C THR A 115 0.30 29.41 -19.52
N PRO A 116 -0.27 30.00 -18.44
CA PRO A 116 0.49 30.94 -17.63
C PRO A 116 1.82 30.28 -17.21
N GLN A 117 2.88 31.07 -17.01
CA GLN A 117 4.16 30.62 -16.44
C GLN A 117 3.96 30.17 -14.97
N ALA A 118 3.11 29.17 -14.76
CA ALA A 118 2.85 28.58 -13.47
C ALA A 118 4.07 27.78 -13.08
N LYS A 119 4.61 28.08 -11.89
CA LYS A 119 5.67 27.29 -11.26
C LYS A 119 5.20 25.82 -11.22
N ALA A 120 6.10 24.90 -11.52
CA ALA A 120 5.82 23.48 -11.33
C ALA A 120 5.54 23.20 -9.85
N GLN A 121 4.67 22.22 -9.58
CA GLN A 121 4.34 21.82 -8.22
C GLN A 121 5.51 21.02 -7.62
N GLU A 122 5.95 21.42 -6.44
CA GLU A 122 7.04 20.78 -5.71
C GLU A 122 6.46 19.83 -4.67
N ASN A 123 6.00 18.67 -5.14
CA ASN A 123 5.51 17.62 -4.26
C ASN A 123 6.69 16.83 -3.69
N SER A 124 6.61 16.45 -2.41
CA SER A 124 7.63 15.65 -1.72
C SER A 124 7.05 14.32 -1.29
N VAL A 125 7.89 13.28 -1.29
CA VAL A 125 7.53 11.93 -0.86
C VAL A 125 8.47 11.47 0.25
N THR A 126 7.89 11.06 1.37
CA THR A 126 8.58 10.37 2.47
C THR A 126 8.20 8.89 2.46
N TYR A 127 9.16 8.01 2.70
CA TYR A 127 8.92 6.55 2.69
C TYR A 127 8.86 6.02 4.12
N HIS A 128 7.72 5.45 4.50
CA HIS A 128 7.55 4.77 5.78
C HIS A 128 7.56 3.25 5.55
N PRO A 129 8.57 2.51 6.03
CA PRO A 129 8.61 1.06 5.83
C PRO A 129 7.45 0.39 6.58
N LEU A 130 6.68 -0.45 5.88
CA LEU A 130 5.66 -1.31 6.47
C LEU A 130 6.19 -2.73 6.69
N THR A 131 7.12 -3.17 5.84
CA THR A 131 7.86 -4.43 5.99
C THR A 131 9.33 -4.21 5.64
N GLN A 132 10.19 -5.14 6.03
CA GLN A 132 11.61 -5.12 5.68
C GLN A 132 11.82 -5.35 4.17
N GLN A 133 12.90 -4.79 3.64
CA GLN A 133 13.33 -5.02 2.26
C GLN A 133 14.08 -6.35 2.18
N LEU A 134 13.49 -7.31 1.48
CA LEU A 134 14.06 -8.65 1.35
C LEU A 134 14.54 -8.87 -0.08
N PHE A 135 15.75 -9.40 -0.21
CA PHE A 135 16.37 -9.76 -1.47
C PHE A 135 16.72 -11.26 -1.48
N PRO A 136 16.76 -11.90 -2.66
CA PRO A 136 17.32 -13.24 -2.77
C PRO A 136 18.74 -13.29 -2.22
N ARG A 137 19.12 -14.40 -1.58
CA ARG A 137 20.45 -14.57 -0.94
C ARG A 137 21.62 -14.30 -1.90
N GLU A 138 21.41 -14.48 -3.20
CA GLU A 138 22.36 -14.19 -4.27
C GLU A 138 22.84 -12.73 -4.28
N TYR A 139 22.03 -11.79 -3.79
CA TYR A 139 22.38 -10.38 -3.68
C TYR A 139 23.25 -10.05 -2.47
N GLY A 140 23.38 -10.96 -1.50
CA GLY A 140 24.16 -10.73 -0.28
C GLY A 140 23.61 -9.62 0.63
N LEU A 141 22.32 -9.33 0.54
CA LEU A 141 21.61 -8.30 1.30
C LEU A 141 20.62 -8.94 2.29
N ASP A 142 21.14 -9.84 3.12
CA ASP A 142 20.34 -10.54 4.13
C ASP A 142 20.01 -9.63 5.30
N VAL A 143 18.78 -9.73 5.84
CA VAL A 143 18.33 -8.92 6.98
C VAL A 143 18.36 -9.79 8.25
N ILE A 144 19.06 -9.31 9.28
CA ILE A 144 19.19 -10.02 10.56
C ILE A 144 18.27 -9.35 11.56
N ASN A 145 17.37 -10.11 12.17
CA ASN A 145 16.49 -9.64 13.23
C ASN A 145 17.19 -9.68 14.60
N GLU A 146 16.61 -9.03 15.62
CA GLU A 146 17.16 -8.96 16.99
C GLU A 146 17.42 -10.34 17.61
N ASN A 147 16.60 -11.33 17.23
CA ASN A 147 16.73 -12.72 17.67
C ASN A 147 17.83 -13.51 16.92
N GLY A 148 18.61 -12.88 16.05
CA GLY A 148 19.66 -13.53 15.25
C GLY A 148 19.15 -14.26 14.00
N ASN A 149 17.83 -14.31 13.79
CA ASN A 149 17.23 -14.91 12.60
C ASN A 149 17.57 -14.13 11.34
N ILE A 150 17.91 -14.84 10.27
CA ILE A 150 18.25 -14.28 8.96
C ILE A 150 17.04 -14.37 8.04
N TYR A 151 16.58 -13.23 7.55
CA TYR A 151 15.49 -13.08 6.61
C TYR A 151 16.06 -12.79 5.22
N SER A 152 15.65 -13.59 4.24
CA SER A 152 15.98 -13.40 2.83
C SER A 152 14.75 -13.68 1.97
N ALA A 153 14.70 -13.13 0.76
CA ALA A 153 13.64 -13.50 -0.17
C ALA A 153 13.94 -14.89 -0.76
N GLY A 154 12.90 -15.73 -0.88
CA GLY A 154 13.01 -17.07 -1.45
C GLY A 154 13.22 -17.06 -2.96
N THR A 155 12.34 -16.35 -3.68
CA THR A 155 12.32 -16.32 -5.15
C THR A 155 12.52 -14.93 -5.71
N ALA A 156 11.70 -13.97 -5.28
CA ALA A 156 11.67 -12.62 -5.79
C ALA A 156 11.79 -11.62 -4.64
N SER A 157 12.55 -10.54 -4.86
CA SER A 157 12.70 -9.49 -3.86
C SER A 157 11.35 -8.90 -3.49
N SER A 158 11.16 -8.55 -2.22
CA SER A 158 9.87 -8.03 -1.76
C SER A 158 10.02 -7.02 -0.64
N GLY A 159 9.08 -6.09 -0.56
CA GLY A 159 8.99 -5.10 0.51
C GLY A 159 7.73 -4.27 0.36
N ALA A 160 7.36 -3.54 1.42
CA ALA A 160 6.19 -2.68 1.41
C ALA A 160 6.46 -1.39 2.20
N TRP A 161 5.87 -0.29 1.72
CA TRP A 161 6.01 1.04 2.29
C TRP A 161 4.69 1.79 2.22
N ASP A 162 4.49 2.72 3.14
CA ASP A 162 3.50 3.78 3.01
C ASP A 162 4.20 5.04 2.49
N LEU A 163 3.81 5.47 1.28
CA LEU A 163 4.32 6.70 0.67
C LEU A 163 3.53 7.89 1.20
N GLU A 164 4.15 8.70 2.05
CA GLU A 164 3.57 9.95 2.52
C GLU A 164 3.89 11.06 1.51
N ILE A 165 2.88 11.45 0.72
CA ILE A 165 2.97 12.47 -0.32
C ILE A 165 2.42 13.79 0.23
N LYS A 166 3.23 14.84 0.15
CA LYS A 166 2.82 16.21 0.44
C LYS A 166 2.66 16.98 -0.87
N TYR A 167 1.42 17.35 -1.21
CA TYR A 167 1.12 18.16 -2.39
C TYR A 167 1.27 19.65 -2.10
N GLU A 168 1.88 20.39 -3.03
CA GLU A 168 1.97 21.84 -2.91
C GLU A 168 0.57 22.48 -2.95
N GLY A 169 0.29 23.38 -1.99
CA GLY A 169 -1.02 24.04 -1.87
C GLY A 169 -2.09 23.25 -1.10
N TYR A 170 -1.83 21.99 -0.73
CA TYR A 170 -2.70 21.21 0.14
C TYR A 170 -2.10 21.13 1.55
N GLY A 171 -2.93 21.35 2.57
CA GLY A 171 -2.50 21.26 3.97
C GLY A 171 -2.35 19.82 4.47
N ASP A 172 -3.08 18.89 3.86
CA ASP A 172 -3.11 17.49 4.27
C ASP A 172 -1.99 16.68 3.61
N LYS A 173 -1.46 15.72 4.38
CA LYS A 173 -0.57 14.66 3.89
C LYS A 173 -1.41 13.50 3.38
N TYR A 174 -0.97 12.88 2.30
CA TYR A 174 -1.67 11.76 1.67
C TYR A 174 -0.79 10.53 1.71
N HIS A 175 -1.43 9.40 1.93
CA HIS A 175 -0.75 8.14 2.14
C HIS A 175 -1.09 7.18 1.00
N VAL A 176 -0.06 6.60 0.38
CA VAL A 176 -0.19 5.64 -0.70
C VAL A 176 0.61 4.39 -0.33
N PRO A 177 -0.04 3.38 0.27
CA PRO A 177 0.59 2.09 0.53
C PRO A 177 1.00 1.44 -0.79
N VAL A 178 2.24 0.97 -0.85
CA VAL A 178 2.81 0.26 -1.99
C VAL A 178 3.48 -1.02 -1.53
N CYS A 179 3.26 -2.09 -2.29
CA CYS A 179 3.90 -3.38 -2.11
C CYS A 179 4.67 -3.75 -3.37
N VAL A 180 5.94 -4.13 -3.22
CA VAL A 180 6.78 -4.65 -4.30
C VAL A 180 6.93 -6.15 -4.11
N ILE A 181 6.62 -6.91 -5.15
CA ILE A 181 6.92 -8.35 -5.24
C ILE A 181 7.55 -8.59 -6.61
N GLY A 182 8.86 -8.86 -6.62
CA GLY A 182 9.67 -8.95 -7.83
C GLY A 182 9.67 -7.65 -8.61
N ASP A 183 9.26 -7.73 -9.88
CA ASP A 183 9.20 -6.59 -10.80
C ASP A 183 7.82 -5.92 -10.84
N ASN A 184 6.99 -6.13 -9.81
CA ASN A 184 5.61 -5.67 -9.77
C ASN A 184 5.34 -4.83 -8.52
N ILE A 185 4.67 -3.69 -8.71
CA ILE A 185 4.09 -2.86 -7.64
C ILE A 185 2.59 -3.11 -7.56
N TYR A 186 2.09 -3.30 -6.35
CA TYR A 186 0.69 -3.45 -6.01
C TYR A 186 0.25 -2.37 -5.02
N LEU A 187 -1.02 -1.96 -5.11
CA LEU A 187 -1.65 -0.96 -4.23
C LEU A 187 -2.79 -1.55 -3.38
N ASP A 188 -3.10 -2.82 -3.56
CA ASP A 188 -4.13 -3.54 -2.80
C ASP A 188 -3.47 -4.81 -2.28
N PHE A 189 -3.10 -4.81 -1.01
CA PHE A 189 -2.33 -5.88 -0.40
C PHE A 189 -2.54 -5.92 1.12
N VAL A 190 -2.32 -7.11 1.67
CA VAL A 190 -2.33 -7.36 3.10
C VAL A 190 -0.95 -7.80 3.56
N ILE A 191 -0.62 -7.43 4.79
CA ILE A 191 0.64 -7.71 5.46
C ILE A 191 0.36 -8.67 6.60
N LYS A 192 1.23 -9.65 6.76
CA LYS A 192 1.23 -10.57 7.88
C LYS A 192 2.54 -10.43 8.63
N THR A 193 2.45 -10.32 9.95
CA THR A 193 3.62 -10.44 10.83
C THR A 193 3.91 -11.91 11.06
N TYR A 194 5.20 -12.25 11.05
CA TYR A 194 5.65 -13.60 11.33
C TYR A 194 5.12 -14.09 12.69
N SER A 195 4.58 -15.30 12.69
CA SER A 195 4.17 -16.04 13.89
C SER A 195 4.81 -17.43 13.88
N PRO A 196 5.15 -18.03 15.03
CA PRO A 196 5.66 -19.41 15.09
C PRO A 196 4.76 -20.45 14.39
N GLU A 197 3.46 -20.18 14.30
CA GLU A 197 2.49 -21.03 13.59
C GLU A 197 2.80 -21.16 12.08
N ASP A 198 3.55 -20.21 11.51
CA ASP A 198 3.95 -20.15 10.10
C ASP A 198 4.82 -21.34 9.67
N GLU A 199 5.52 -21.99 10.61
CA GLU A 199 6.38 -23.15 10.30
C GLU A 199 5.58 -24.32 9.69
N SER A 200 4.28 -24.41 10.03
CA SER A 200 3.39 -25.45 9.53
C SER A 200 2.78 -25.11 8.18
N ASN A 201 2.30 -23.87 8.03
CA ASN A 201 1.69 -23.37 6.80
C ASN A 201 1.90 -21.85 6.69
N PRO A 202 2.57 -21.38 5.62
CA PRO A 202 2.99 -19.99 5.47
C PRO A 202 1.82 -19.00 5.38
N VAL A 203 0.60 -19.46 5.12
CA VAL A 203 -0.57 -18.61 4.90
C VAL A 203 -1.42 -18.41 6.17
N LEU A 204 -1.23 -19.21 7.22
CA LEU A 204 -2.06 -19.14 8.43
C LEU A 204 -1.88 -17.82 9.20
N GLY A 205 -2.88 -17.41 9.98
CA GLY A 205 -2.80 -16.24 10.84
C GLY A 205 -3.45 -14.97 10.28
N PHE A 206 -3.13 -13.84 10.90
CA PHE A 206 -3.78 -12.55 10.61
C PHE A 206 -3.03 -11.76 9.54
N TRP A 207 -3.76 -11.42 8.48
CA TRP A 207 -3.34 -10.61 7.35
C TRP A 207 -4.02 -9.25 7.41
N GLN A 208 -3.28 -8.25 7.86
CA GLN A 208 -3.73 -6.88 8.00
C GLN A 208 -3.75 -6.16 6.65
N ASP A 209 -4.87 -5.55 6.30
CA ASP A 209 -4.95 -4.66 5.13
C ASP A 209 -4.07 -3.43 5.35
N ALA A 210 -3.12 -3.22 4.44
CA ALA A 210 -2.18 -2.10 4.50
C ALA A 210 -2.79 -0.80 4.00
N GLY A 211 -3.96 -0.87 3.38
CA GLY A 211 -4.67 0.25 2.78
C GLY A 211 -4.66 0.16 1.26
N SER A 212 -5.75 0.63 0.65
CA SER A 212 -5.89 0.63 -0.79
C SER A 212 -6.08 2.05 -1.32
N ALA A 213 -5.02 2.57 -1.91
CA ALA A 213 -5.01 3.85 -2.60
C ALA A 213 -5.46 3.67 -4.06
N SER A 214 -6.15 4.69 -4.60
CA SER A 214 -6.61 4.66 -6.00
C SER A 214 -5.48 4.69 -7.04
N GLY A 215 -4.26 5.09 -6.64
CA GLY A 215 -3.13 5.26 -7.53
C GLY A 215 -2.05 6.19 -6.97
N ILE A 216 -0.88 6.16 -7.58
CA ILE A 216 0.17 7.17 -7.41
C ILE A 216 -0.13 8.28 -8.42
N LEU A 217 -0.72 9.38 -7.95
CA LEU A 217 -1.29 10.44 -8.78
C LEU A 217 -0.58 11.78 -8.54
N ILE A 218 -0.70 12.70 -9.49
CA ILE A 218 -0.24 14.11 -9.35
C ILE A 218 -1.20 14.90 -8.44
N SER A 219 -2.43 14.41 -8.27
CA SER A 219 -3.44 14.98 -7.37
C SER A 219 -3.68 14.04 -6.18
N PRO A 220 -4.15 14.57 -5.04
CA PRO A 220 -4.65 13.78 -3.92
C PRO A 220 -5.40 12.48 -4.30
N PRO A 221 -4.95 11.31 -3.83
CA PRO A 221 -5.64 10.04 -4.10
C PRO A 221 -6.93 9.94 -3.29
N VAL A 222 -7.88 9.15 -3.79
CA VAL A 222 -9.10 8.80 -3.04
C VAL A 222 -8.82 7.55 -2.22
N LEU A 223 -8.90 7.68 -0.89
CA LEU A 223 -8.72 6.57 0.03
C LEU A 223 -10.01 5.76 0.18
N LYS A 224 -9.90 4.42 0.29
CA LYS A 224 -11.04 3.57 0.65
C LYS A 224 -11.55 3.91 2.06
N LYS A 225 -12.87 3.86 2.23
CA LYS A 225 -13.54 4.09 3.53
C LYS A 225 -13.49 2.88 4.46
N GLU A 226 -13.31 1.71 3.87
CA GLU A 226 -13.32 0.40 4.51
C GLU A 226 -12.08 -0.36 4.06
N LEU A 227 -11.46 -1.06 5.01
CA LEU A 227 -10.35 -1.98 4.82
C LEU A 227 -10.84 -3.39 5.16
N VAL A 228 -10.32 -4.40 4.45
CA VAL A 228 -10.70 -5.80 4.66
C VAL A 228 -9.45 -6.60 4.94
N SER A 229 -9.24 -6.92 6.22
CA SER A 229 -8.18 -7.83 6.67
C SER A 229 -8.69 -9.26 6.71
N TYR A 230 -7.80 -10.23 6.70
CA TYR A 230 -8.16 -11.65 6.67
C TYR A 230 -7.55 -12.39 7.85
N PHE A 231 -8.32 -13.28 8.46
CA PHE A 231 -7.77 -14.25 9.41
C PHE A 231 -7.86 -15.63 8.77
N VAL A 232 -6.71 -16.26 8.54
CA VAL A 232 -6.62 -17.53 7.80
C VAL A 232 -6.36 -18.67 8.78
N THR A 233 -7.20 -19.69 8.69
CA THR A 233 -7.10 -20.96 9.43
C THR A 233 -6.93 -22.09 8.42
N GLU A 234 -6.63 -23.30 8.89
CA GLU A 234 -6.51 -24.48 8.02
C GLU A 234 -7.77 -24.78 7.21
N ASN A 235 -8.94 -24.39 7.73
CA ASN A 235 -10.24 -24.74 7.17
C ASN A 235 -10.94 -23.58 6.48
N ALA A 236 -10.49 -22.34 6.68
CA ALA A 236 -11.22 -21.16 6.23
C ALA A 236 -10.46 -19.85 6.33
N VAL A 237 -10.93 -18.89 5.54
CA VAL A 237 -10.53 -17.49 5.56
C VAL A 237 -11.69 -16.64 6.08
N TYR A 238 -11.47 -15.91 7.16
CA TYR A 238 -12.45 -15.00 7.74
C TYR A 238 -12.16 -13.55 7.32
N HIS A 239 -13.18 -12.85 6.84
CA HIS A 239 -13.05 -11.48 6.35
C HIS A 239 -13.42 -10.51 7.47
N ILE A 240 -12.45 -9.70 7.89
CA ILE A 240 -12.60 -8.76 8.98
C ILE A 240 -12.60 -7.35 8.40
N ARG A 241 -13.76 -6.72 8.48
CA ARG A 241 -13.98 -5.38 7.96
C ARG A 241 -13.62 -4.34 9.01
N TYR A 242 -12.82 -3.37 8.61
CA TYR A 242 -12.39 -2.25 9.41
C TYR A 242 -12.91 -0.96 8.77
N TRP A 243 -13.64 -0.15 9.54
CA TRP A 243 -14.12 1.16 9.09
C TRP A 243 -13.37 2.27 9.82
N ARG A 244 -13.22 3.40 9.14
CA ARG A 244 -12.55 4.57 9.70
C ARG A 244 -13.26 5.07 10.96
N THR A 245 -12.48 5.45 11.95
CA THR A 245 -12.94 6.00 13.23
C THR A 245 -12.08 7.18 13.67
N ASP A 246 -12.64 8.03 14.53
CA ASP A 246 -11.94 9.13 15.18
C ASP A 246 -11.47 8.77 16.61
N MET A 247 -11.52 7.47 16.96
CA MET A 247 -11.00 6.97 18.22
C MET A 247 -9.46 7.03 18.27
N GLU A 248 -8.92 7.15 19.47
CA GLU A 248 -7.47 7.04 19.69
C GLU A 248 -6.98 5.64 19.33
N TYR A 249 -5.80 5.59 18.71
CA TYR A 249 -5.16 4.34 18.34
C TYR A 249 -4.61 3.64 19.59
N GLU A 250 -5.04 2.41 19.82
CA GLU A 250 -4.57 1.56 20.91
C GLU A 250 -4.15 0.20 20.33
N PRO A 251 -2.83 -0.08 20.19
CA PRO A 251 -2.34 -1.29 19.53
C PRO A 251 -2.58 -2.58 20.33
N SER A 252 -2.68 -2.49 21.66
CA SER A 252 -2.81 -3.65 22.56
C SER A 252 -4.23 -4.17 22.69
N VAL A 253 -5.23 -3.49 22.14
CA VAL A 253 -6.63 -3.89 22.30
C VAL A 253 -7.02 -4.87 21.21
N LEU A 254 -7.54 -6.01 21.64
CA LEU A 254 -8.00 -7.08 20.76
C LEU A 254 -9.53 -7.10 20.66
N ALA A 255 -10.01 -7.47 19.48
CA ALA A 255 -11.39 -7.84 19.21
C ALA A 255 -11.49 -9.35 19.01
N VAL A 256 -12.62 -9.92 19.39
CA VAL A 256 -12.83 -11.37 19.43
C VAL A 256 -13.99 -11.77 18.53
N PHE A 257 -13.84 -12.85 17.80
CA PHE A 257 -14.92 -13.52 17.09
C PHE A 257 -14.92 -15.02 17.38
N SER A 258 -16.06 -15.66 17.20
CA SER A 258 -16.20 -17.10 17.45
C SER A 258 -16.85 -17.76 16.24
N ASP A 259 -16.33 -18.92 15.86
CA ASP A 259 -16.95 -19.82 14.89
C ASP A 259 -17.15 -21.21 15.52
N GLY A 260 -18.41 -21.58 15.75
CA GLY A 260 -18.75 -22.79 16.50
C GLY A 260 -18.15 -22.80 17.91
N ASN A 261 -17.20 -23.71 18.14
CA ASN A 261 -16.52 -23.88 19.42
C ASN A 261 -15.18 -23.13 19.50
N GLU A 262 -14.70 -22.60 18.38
CA GLU A 262 -13.41 -21.91 18.31
C GLU A 262 -13.61 -20.41 18.48
N THR A 263 -12.66 -19.77 19.15
CA THR A 263 -12.67 -18.32 19.40
C THR A 263 -11.31 -17.77 19.06
N TYR A 264 -11.30 -16.74 18.24
CA TYR A 264 -10.09 -16.11 17.72
C TYR A 264 -10.05 -14.63 18.10
N SER A 265 -8.85 -14.10 18.27
CA SER A 265 -8.58 -12.69 18.55
C SER A 265 -7.86 -12.01 17.38
N VAL A 266 -8.17 -10.74 17.15
CA VAL A 266 -7.52 -9.89 16.14
C VAL A 266 -7.36 -8.47 16.67
N PRO A 267 -6.42 -7.67 16.15
CA PRO A 267 -6.27 -6.28 16.53
C PRO A 267 -7.57 -5.51 16.36
N LYS A 268 -8.01 -4.80 17.41
CA LYS A 268 -9.23 -3.99 17.36
C LYS A 268 -9.04 -2.76 16.48
N HIS A 269 -7.89 -2.10 16.62
CA HIS A 269 -7.54 -0.88 15.91
C HIS A 269 -6.42 -1.14 14.92
N LEU A 270 -6.57 -0.59 13.72
CA LEU A 270 -5.52 -0.57 12.71
C LEU A 270 -5.12 0.88 12.41
N LEU A 271 -3.84 1.11 12.26
CA LEU A 271 -3.31 2.36 11.73
C LEU A 271 -2.89 2.12 10.28
N SER A 272 -3.59 2.75 9.34
CA SER A 272 -3.27 2.68 7.90
C SER A 272 -3.47 4.05 7.27
N GLY A 273 -2.47 4.48 6.49
CA GLY A 273 -2.48 5.76 5.79
C GLY A 273 -2.76 6.97 6.69
N GLY A 274 -2.16 6.99 7.89
CA GLY A 274 -2.33 8.04 8.89
C GLY A 274 -3.75 8.15 9.48
N LYS A 275 -4.61 7.14 9.27
CA LYS A 275 -5.97 7.08 9.82
C LYS A 275 -6.17 5.82 10.66
N VAL A 276 -7.04 5.94 11.66
CA VAL A 276 -7.40 4.83 12.55
C VAL A 276 -8.66 4.16 12.02
N TYR A 277 -8.62 2.83 12.00
CA TYR A 277 -9.76 2.00 11.63
C TYR A 277 -10.10 1.04 12.77
N THR A 278 -11.37 0.68 12.90
CA THR A 278 -11.87 -0.27 13.92
C THR A 278 -12.77 -1.33 13.29
N CYS A 279 -12.73 -2.54 13.83
CA CYS A 279 -13.59 -3.67 13.42
C CYS A 279 -14.81 -3.87 14.33
N VAL A 280 -14.96 -3.04 15.38
CA VAL A 280 -16.07 -3.14 16.35
C VAL A 280 -16.70 -1.78 16.62
N ASN A 281 -18.02 -1.79 16.85
CA ASN A 281 -18.78 -0.58 17.12
C ASN A 281 -18.49 -0.05 18.54
N GLY A 282 -17.97 1.18 18.63
CA GLY A 282 -17.71 1.88 19.88
C GLY A 282 -16.78 1.11 20.83
N ARG A 283 -17.25 0.91 22.07
CA ARG A 283 -16.50 0.20 23.13
C ARG A 283 -16.65 -1.33 23.10
N GLY A 284 -17.30 -1.87 22.07
CA GLY A 284 -17.41 -3.32 21.91
C GLY A 284 -16.04 -3.99 21.81
N THR A 285 -16.01 -5.28 22.13
CA THR A 285 -14.85 -6.17 21.98
C THR A 285 -15.17 -7.37 21.10
N LYS A 286 -16.44 -7.54 20.69
CA LYS A 286 -16.90 -8.70 19.92
C LYS A 286 -17.29 -8.30 18.51
N ILE A 287 -16.67 -8.92 17.51
CA ILE A 287 -17.06 -8.83 16.10
C ILE A 287 -18.28 -9.73 15.91
N ARG A 288 -19.30 -9.21 15.22
CA ARG A 288 -20.55 -9.93 14.95
C ARG A 288 -20.69 -10.09 13.44
N ASN A 289 -21.25 -11.22 13.00
CA ASN A 289 -21.52 -11.55 11.60
C ASN A 289 -20.24 -11.49 10.73
N ILE A 290 -19.33 -12.45 10.95
CA ILE A 290 -18.11 -12.56 10.15
C ILE A 290 -18.40 -13.28 8.83
N GLU A 291 -17.87 -12.75 7.73
CA GLU A 291 -17.93 -13.38 6.42
C GLU A 291 -16.81 -14.41 6.30
N LYS A 292 -17.10 -15.55 5.68
CA LYS A 292 -16.21 -16.72 5.63
C LYS A 292 -16.11 -17.26 4.22
N SER A 293 -14.90 -17.52 3.76
CA SER A 293 -14.58 -18.17 2.49
C SER A 293 -13.63 -19.35 2.70
N GLN A 294 -13.49 -20.20 1.69
CA GLN A 294 -12.53 -21.32 1.70
C GLN A 294 -11.10 -20.85 1.40
N ASP A 295 -10.97 -19.81 0.57
CA ASP A 295 -9.70 -19.23 0.13
C ASP A 295 -9.85 -17.70 0.02
N PHE A 296 -8.78 -16.99 -0.33
CA PHE A 296 -8.83 -15.57 -0.62
C PHE A 296 -9.83 -15.27 -1.76
N PRO A 297 -10.59 -14.17 -1.65
CA PRO A 297 -11.70 -13.89 -2.58
C PRO A 297 -11.27 -13.45 -3.98
N PHE A 298 -10.00 -13.06 -4.16
CA PHE A 298 -9.48 -12.51 -5.41
C PHE A 298 -8.21 -13.24 -5.84
N GLU A 299 -7.84 -13.13 -7.12
CA GLU A 299 -6.50 -13.53 -7.56
C GLU A 299 -5.45 -12.84 -6.69
N TYR A 300 -4.49 -13.60 -6.18
CA TYR A 300 -3.52 -13.09 -5.24
C TYR A 300 -2.10 -13.58 -5.56
N THR A 301 -1.11 -12.79 -5.15
CA THR A 301 0.32 -13.09 -5.27
C THR A 301 0.96 -13.00 -3.89
N LEU A 302 1.52 -14.11 -3.43
CA LEU A 302 2.28 -14.15 -2.17
C LEU A 302 3.76 -13.89 -2.43
N ASN A 303 4.41 -13.18 -1.51
CA ASN A 303 5.86 -13.21 -1.45
C ASN A 303 6.35 -14.52 -0.81
N SER A 304 7.63 -14.81 -1.01
CA SER A 304 8.29 -15.98 -0.45
C SER A 304 9.44 -15.48 0.41
N VAL A 305 9.37 -15.71 1.71
CA VAL A 305 10.38 -15.29 2.68
C VAL A 305 11.02 -16.52 3.28
N LYS A 306 12.34 -16.63 3.17
CA LYS A 306 13.13 -17.67 3.81
C LYS A 306 13.68 -17.13 5.12
N ILE A 307 13.32 -17.81 6.21
CA ILE A 307 13.86 -17.54 7.54
C ILE A 307 14.87 -18.64 7.86
N THR A 308 16.09 -18.25 8.21
CA THR A 308 17.16 -19.17 8.63
C THR A 308 17.52 -18.87 10.08
N ARG A 309 17.53 -19.89 10.92
CA ARG A 309 17.90 -19.83 12.33
C ARG A 309 19.04 -20.80 12.63
N GLU A 310 19.86 -20.45 13.60
CA GLU A 310 20.83 -21.37 14.17
C GLU A 310 20.09 -22.37 15.06
N SER A 311 20.26 -23.67 14.78
CA SER A 311 19.70 -24.75 15.58
C SER A 311 20.56 -25.00 16.81
N ASP A 312 19.94 -25.49 17.89
CA ASP A 312 20.63 -25.82 19.15
C ASP A 312 21.79 -26.83 18.97
N ASP A 313 21.75 -27.65 17.92
CA ASP A 313 22.78 -28.63 17.57
C ASP A 313 23.96 -28.03 16.76
N GLY A 314 23.98 -26.71 16.55
CA GLY A 314 24.96 -26.02 15.69
C GLY A 314 24.71 -26.18 14.19
N GLY A 315 23.49 -26.57 13.82
CA GLY A 315 23.00 -26.63 12.43
C GLY A 315 22.29 -25.34 12.00
N GLU A 316 21.90 -25.27 10.72
CA GLU A 316 21.01 -24.21 10.21
C GLU A 316 19.64 -24.83 9.88
N ASP A 317 18.59 -24.38 10.56
CA ASP A 317 17.22 -24.70 10.19
C ASP A 317 16.65 -23.55 9.35
N SER A 318 16.00 -23.89 8.23
CA SER A 318 15.33 -22.89 7.41
C SER A 318 13.96 -23.34 6.97
N PHE A 319 13.01 -22.41 7.00
CA PHE A 319 11.64 -22.62 6.54
C PHE A 319 11.17 -21.42 5.72
N MET A 320 10.07 -21.64 5.00
CA MET A 320 9.47 -20.63 4.12
C MET A 320 8.19 -20.09 4.74
N THR A 321 8.05 -18.77 4.79
CA THR A 321 6.82 -18.07 5.17
C THR A 321 6.44 -17.04 4.10
N SER A 322 5.25 -16.45 4.22
CA SER A 322 4.78 -15.34 3.42
C SER A 322 4.36 -14.20 4.34
N THR A 323 4.84 -12.99 4.06
CA THR A 323 4.56 -11.79 4.85
C THR A 323 3.72 -10.77 4.07
N LEU A 324 3.65 -10.91 2.75
CA LEU A 324 2.92 -10.03 1.84
C LEU A 324 2.01 -10.85 0.93
N CYS A 325 0.76 -10.44 0.84
CA CYS A 325 -0.21 -10.98 -0.11
C CYS A 325 -0.82 -9.81 -0.88
N ALA A 326 -0.53 -9.73 -2.18
CA ALA A 326 -1.05 -8.70 -3.06
C ALA A 326 -2.24 -9.21 -3.87
N PHE A 327 -3.28 -8.39 -4.03
CA PHE A 327 -4.50 -8.77 -4.74
C PHE A 327 -4.56 -8.16 -6.14
N GLY A 328 -5.12 -8.94 -7.07
CA GLY A 328 -5.39 -8.55 -8.44
C GLY A 328 -4.12 -8.35 -9.28
N LYS A 329 -4.25 -7.48 -10.28
CA LYS A 329 -3.18 -7.21 -11.26
C LYS A 329 -2.21 -6.17 -10.72
N PRO A 330 -0.92 -6.25 -11.09
CA PRO A 330 0.06 -5.23 -10.71
C PRO A 330 -0.37 -3.85 -11.20
N TYR A 331 -0.22 -2.86 -10.33
CA TYR A 331 -0.47 -1.45 -10.64
C TYR A 331 0.60 -0.87 -11.57
N LEU A 332 1.87 -1.21 -11.30
CA LEU A 332 3.01 -0.90 -12.16
C LEU A 332 3.92 -2.11 -12.29
N THR A 333 4.62 -2.18 -13.41
CA THR A 333 5.61 -3.21 -13.74
C THR A 333 6.96 -2.54 -14.02
N ARG A 334 8.04 -3.11 -13.50
CA ARG A 334 9.40 -2.60 -13.73
C ARG A 334 9.78 -2.83 -15.18
N THR A 335 10.41 -1.83 -15.78
CA THR A 335 10.99 -1.97 -17.12
C THR A 335 12.33 -2.70 -17.06
N ASP A 336 12.75 -3.28 -18.18
CA ASP A 336 13.97 -4.11 -18.30
C ASP A 336 15.29 -3.37 -17.99
N GLY A 337 15.25 -2.06 -17.72
CA GLY A 337 16.43 -1.25 -17.40
C GLY A 337 17.39 -1.01 -18.58
N THR A 338 17.04 -1.46 -19.79
CA THR A 338 17.89 -1.34 -20.99
C THR A 338 17.92 0.06 -21.60
N MET A 339 16.88 0.87 -21.34
CA MET A 339 16.72 2.21 -21.88
C MET A 339 16.51 3.21 -20.75
N THR A 340 17.09 4.40 -20.89
CA THR A 340 16.75 5.52 -20.00
C THR A 340 15.33 6.01 -20.27
N LEU A 341 14.74 6.75 -19.33
CA LEU A 341 13.41 7.32 -19.54
C LEU A 341 13.37 8.19 -20.80
N GLU A 342 14.39 9.02 -21.04
CA GLU A 342 14.53 9.84 -22.24
C GLU A 342 14.55 9.00 -23.53
N GLN A 343 15.30 7.89 -23.55
CA GLN A 343 15.32 6.99 -24.70
C GLN A 343 13.97 6.31 -24.93
N ILE A 344 13.26 5.96 -23.86
CA ILE A 344 11.89 5.44 -23.94
C ILE A 344 10.97 6.51 -24.54
N LEU A 345 11.12 7.76 -24.10
CA LEU A 345 10.34 8.90 -24.58
C LEU A 345 10.59 9.18 -26.07
N GLU A 346 11.85 9.23 -26.49
CA GLU A 346 12.23 9.43 -27.90
C GLU A 346 11.75 8.30 -28.80
N LYS A 347 11.91 7.05 -28.36
CA LYS A 347 11.45 5.88 -29.12
C LYS A 347 9.94 5.91 -29.31
N ASP A 348 9.17 6.29 -28.29
CA ASP A 348 7.72 6.37 -28.43
C ASP A 348 7.29 7.58 -29.27
N ALA A 349 7.96 8.72 -29.13
CA ALA A 349 7.73 9.90 -29.98
C ALA A 349 8.04 9.62 -31.47
N SER A 350 8.98 8.71 -31.76
CA SER A 350 9.29 8.28 -33.12
C SER A 350 8.22 7.37 -33.73
N ARG A 351 7.32 6.80 -32.92
CA ARG A 351 6.24 5.94 -33.42
C ARG A 351 5.13 6.81 -34.00
N PRO A 352 4.62 6.47 -35.21
CA PRO A 352 3.45 7.15 -35.74
C PRO A 352 2.27 6.96 -34.77
N PRO A 353 1.48 8.01 -34.50
CA PRO A 353 0.34 7.89 -33.61
C PRO A 353 -0.60 6.82 -34.13
N LEU A 354 -1.02 5.91 -33.26
CA LEU A 354 -1.97 4.87 -33.64
C LEU A 354 -3.23 5.55 -34.19
N PRO A 355 -3.72 5.11 -35.36
CA PRO A 355 -4.94 5.67 -35.93
C PRO A 355 -6.11 5.45 -34.97
N ARG A 356 -6.97 6.47 -34.89
CA ARG A 356 -8.09 6.51 -33.94
C ARG A 356 -9.01 5.31 -34.18
N LYS A 357 -9.28 4.51 -33.13
CA LYS A 357 -10.50 3.70 -33.12
C LYS A 357 -11.68 4.67 -33.22
N PRO A 358 -12.60 4.47 -34.16
CA PRO A 358 -13.71 5.40 -34.35
C PRO A 358 -14.55 5.42 -33.06
N LEU A 359 -14.96 6.63 -32.66
CA LEU A 359 -15.80 6.85 -31.47
C LEU A 359 -17.11 6.07 -31.51
N PHE A 360 -17.53 5.68 -32.72
CA PHE A 360 -18.68 4.83 -32.96
C PHE A 360 -18.21 3.59 -33.71
N PRO A 361 -18.55 2.37 -33.24
CA PRO A 361 -18.30 1.17 -34.02
C PRO A 361 -19.01 1.34 -35.37
N PRO A 362 -18.31 1.11 -36.48
CA PRO A 362 -18.90 1.29 -37.80
C PRO A 362 -20.11 0.35 -37.95
N HIS A 363 -21.25 0.93 -38.31
CA HIS A 363 -22.46 0.17 -38.60
C HIS A 363 -22.42 -0.32 -40.05
N GLY A 364 -22.48 -1.64 -40.27
CA GLY A 364 -22.53 -2.26 -41.61
C GLY A 364 -21.23 -2.98 -42.01
N ILE A 365 -21.19 -3.50 -43.24
CA ILE A 365 -19.98 -4.05 -43.87
C ILE A 365 -19.12 -2.85 -44.26
N LEU A 366 -17.97 -2.64 -43.61
CA LEU A 366 -17.02 -1.64 -44.09
C LEU A 366 -16.37 -2.14 -45.38
N ASP A 367 -16.22 -1.25 -46.36
CA ASP A 367 -15.31 -1.42 -47.50
C ASP A 367 -13.82 -1.30 -47.10
N PHE A 368 -13.54 -1.17 -45.80
CA PHE A 368 -12.24 -0.92 -45.22
C PHE A 368 -11.97 -1.95 -44.10
N ASP A 369 -10.93 -2.76 -44.30
CA ASP A 369 -10.45 -3.72 -43.30
C ASP A 369 -9.48 -3.06 -42.33
N TRP A 370 -9.84 -3.06 -41.03
CA TRP A 370 -9.05 -2.49 -39.95
C TRP A 370 -7.71 -3.22 -39.76
N SER A 371 -7.56 -4.45 -40.25
CA SER A 371 -6.30 -5.20 -40.20
C SER A 371 -5.15 -4.48 -40.93
N ILE A 372 -5.46 -3.72 -41.99
CA ILE A 372 -4.49 -2.92 -42.77
C ILE A 372 -3.93 -1.74 -41.94
N ILE A 373 -4.67 -1.30 -40.94
CA ILE A 373 -4.28 -0.24 -40.02
C ILE A 373 -3.49 -0.80 -38.82
N GLU A 374 -3.88 -1.98 -38.32
CA GLU A 374 -3.21 -2.62 -37.18
C GLU A 374 -1.86 -3.24 -37.59
N ASP A 375 -1.70 -3.68 -38.85
CA ASP A 375 -0.45 -4.19 -39.42
C ASP A 375 -0.21 -3.57 -40.83
N PRO A 376 0.30 -2.32 -40.89
CA PRO A 376 0.44 -1.62 -42.15
C PRO A 376 1.50 -2.27 -43.04
N PRO A 377 1.21 -2.50 -44.35
CA PRO A 377 2.19 -3.02 -45.29
C PRO A 377 3.45 -2.15 -45.36
N SER A 378 4.62 -2.78 -45.47
CA SER A 378 5.94 -2.10 -45.51
C SER A 378 6.08 -1.00 -46.57
N ASP A 379 5.22 -1.00 -47.58
CA ASP A 379 5.14 -0.09 -48.72
C ASP A 379 4.07 1.01 -48.58
N TRP A 380 3.47 1.18 -47.39
CA TRP A 380 2.41 2.18 -47.12
C TRP A 380 2.77 3.61 -47.56
N ASN A 381 4.02 4.01 -47.37
CA ASN A 381 4.51 5.34 -47.75
C ASN A 381 4.53 5.61 -49.27
N ARG A 382 4.49 4.57 -50.11
CA ARG A 382 4.49 4.73 -51.58
C ARG A 382 3.14 5.19 -52.11
N ARG A 383 2.02 4.72 -51.54
CA ARG A 383 0.66 5.07 -52.04
C ARG A 383 0.30 6.54 -51.79
N MET A 384 0.78 7.14 -50.70
CA MET A 384 0.59 8.57 -50.42
C MET A 384 1.31 9.48 -51.43
N GLN A 385 2.41 9.02 -52.04
CA GLN A 385 3.15 9.80 -53.05
C GLN A 385 2.50 9.77 -54.44
N ASP A 386 1.73 8.72 -54.76
CA ASP A 386 1.05 8.57 -56.05
C ASP A 386 -0.32 9.27 -56.11
N LEU A 387 -0.92 9.63 -54.97
CA LEU A 387 -2.17 10.40 -54.90
C LEU A 387 -1.98 11.90 -55.20
N GLY A 388 -0.74 12.34 -55.45
CA GLY A 388 -0.37 13.70 -55.80
C GLY A 388 0.06 13.90 -57.26
N LYS A 389 -0.38 13.03 -58.19
CA LYS A 389 -0.16 13.20 -59.63
C LYS A 389 -1.47 13.27 -60.41
#